data_AF-A0A7C5PE11-F1
#
_entry.id   AF-A0A7C5PE11-F1
#
_cell.length_a   1.000
_cell.length_b   1.000
_cell.length_c   1.000
_cell.angle_alpha   90.00
_cell.angle_beta   90.00
_cell.angle_gamma   90.00
#
_symmetry.space_group_name_H-M   'P 1'
#
loop_
_entity.id
_entity.type
_entity.pdbx_description
1 polymer ?
#
loop_
_entity_poly.entity_id
_entity_poly.type
_entity_poly.pdbx_seq_one_letter_code
_entity_poly.pdbx_strand_id
1 'polypeptide(L)'
;GGFRMRLRAPRLVALHDPRTVRELDELRGRRVRAIAGIGNPERFFDMLRRHGLQVEAVAFPDHYDYRPQDLAWDDDLPLLMTEKDAVKCRRLGPRDDAWVVQVDVQPEAAFVHRLKKLLLERTGRG
;
A
#
# COMPACT_ATOMS: atom_id res chain seq x y z
N GLY A 1 21.56 24.42 1.72
CA GLY A 1 21.94 23.13 2.34
C GLY A 1 20.88 22.11 2.00
N GLY A 2 21.24 21.03 1.30
CA GLY A 2 20.29 20.08 0.72
C GLY A 2 19.51 19.30 1.76
N PHE A 3 18.18 19.33 1.66
CA PHE A 3 17.26 18.55 2.47
C PHE A 3 17.38 17.07 2.08
N ARG A 4 17.96 16.25 2.94
CA ARG A 4 18.06 14.79 2.74
C ARG A 4 16.78 14.13 3.26
N MET A 5 15.81 13.90 2.36
CA MET A 5 14.74 12.94 2.59
C MET A 5 15.36 11.54 2.74
N ARG A 6 15.31 10.94 3.93
CA ARG A 6 15.56 9.50 4.08
C ARG A 6 14.23 8.80 3.88
N LEU A 7 14.01 8.34 2.65
CA LEU A 7 12.98 7.35 2.38
C LEU A 7 13.33 6.10 3.19
N ARG A 8 12.52 5.76 4.19
CA ARG A 8 12.58 4.42 4.79
C ARG A 8 12.03 3.43 3.77
N ALA A 9 12.56 2.21 3.78
CA ALA A 9 12.02 1.14 2.95
C ALA A 9 10.53 0.96 3.28
N PRO A 10 9.67 0.68 2.28
CA PRO A 10 8.28 0.36 2.53
C PRO A 10 8.16 -0.88 3.42
N ARG A 11 7.08 -0.93 4.21
CA ARG A 11 6.78 -2.04 5.11
C ARG A 11 5.60 -2.84 4.60
N LEU A 12 5.57 -4.10 5.00
CA LEU A 12 4.49 -5.04 4.78
C LEU A 12 3.75 -5.24 6.08
N VAL A 13 2.45 -4.98 6.09
CA VAL A 13 1.58 -5.23 7.23
C VAL A 13 0.60 -6.32 6.86
N ALA A 14 0.49 -7.37 7.66
CA ALA A 14 -0.45 -8.45 7.37
C ALA A 14 -1.88 -7.90 7.34
N LEU A 15 -2.64 -8.29 6.33
CA LEU A 15 -3.99 -7.79 6.13
C LEU A 15 -4.93 -8.26 7.26
N HIS A 16 -4.72 -9.47 7.77
CA HIS A 16 -5.49 -10.10 8.83
C HIS A 16 -5.07 -9.65 10.25
N ASP A 17 -3.79 -9.31 10.44
CA ASP A 17 -3.25 -8.85 11.73
C ASP A 17 -2.31 -7.65 11.56
N PRO A 18 -2.73 -6.43 11.93
CA PRO A 18 -1.91 -5.24 11.79
C PRO A 18 -0.67 -5.22 12.72
N ARG A 19 -0.56 -6.14 13.69
CA ARG A 19 0.64 -6.27 14.53
C ARG A 19 1.75 -7.04 13.84
N THR A 20 1.41 -7.82 12.81
CA THR A 20 2.37 -8.59 12.03
C THR A 20 2.93 -7.69 10.93
N VAL A 21 4.18 -7.24 11.13
CA VAL A 21 4.89 -6.32 10.23
C VAL A 21 6.20 -6.94 9.76
N ARG A 22 6.51 -6.77 8.49
CA ARG A 22 7.76 -7.20 7.83
C ARG A 22 8.33 -6.08 6.99
N GLU A 23 9.61 -6.14 6.67
CA GLU A 23 10.21 -5.21 5.71
C GLU A 23 9.95 -5.69 4.28
N LEU A 24 9.66 -4.79 3.33
CA LEU A 24 9.43 -5.17 1.93
C LEU A 24 10.63 -5.91 1.32
N ASP A 25 11.84 -5.56 1.77
CA ASP A 25 13.08 -6.17 1.32
C ASP A 25 13.21 -7.66 1.71
N GLU A 26 12.42 -8.17 2.67
CA GLU A 26 12.33 -9.64 2.94
C GLU A 26 11.78 -10.42 1.74
N LEU A 27 11.05 -9.75 0.84
CA LEU A 27 10.53 -10.35 -0.39
C LEU A 27 11.43 -10.13 -1.61
N ARG A 28 12.61 -9.53 -1.44
CA ARG A 28 13.54 -9.30 -2.55
C ARG A 28 13.89 -10.61 -3.26
N GLY A 29 13.81 -10.62 -4.59
CA GLY A 29 14.04 -11.79 -5.44
C GLY A 29 12.88 -12.79 -5.49
N ARG A 30 11.82 -12.60 -4.69
CA ARG A 30 10.64 -13.48 -4.68
C ARG A 30 9.63 -13.05 -5.73
N ARG A 31 8.90 -14.05 -6.25
CA ARG A 31 7.67 -13.82 -7.02
C ARG A 31 6.53 -13.51 -6.06
N VAL A 32 5.73 -12.52 -6.43
CA VAL A 32 4.61 -12.03 -5.63
C VAL A 32 3.46 -11.65 -6.54
N ARG A 33 2.24 -11.74 -6.04
CA ARG A 33 1.08 -11.14 -6.70
C ARG A 33 0.84 -9.75 -6.14
N ALA A 34 0.62 -8.77 -6.99
CA ALA A 34 0.28 -7.43 -6.55
C ALA A 34 -1.03 -6.96 -7.20
N ILE A 35 -1.95 -6.46 -6.38
CA ILE A 35 -3.21 -5.87 -6.83
C ILE A 35 -3.26 -4.38 -6.52
N ALA A 36 -3.90 -3.62 -7.40
CA ALA A 36 -4.11 -2.19 -7.19
C ALA A 36 -5.37 -1.69 -7.89
N GLY A 37 -6.31 -1.12 -7.13
CA GLY A 37 -7.55 -0.48 -7.60
C GLY A 37 -7.51 1.04 -7.42
N ILE A 38 -6.40 1.65 -7.83
CA ILE A 38 -6.11 3.11 -7.72
C ILE A 38 -5.93 3.72 -9.10
N GLY A 39 -6.07 5.05 -9.22
CA GLY A 39 -5.94 5.77 -10.50
C GLY A 39 -4.60 5.65 -11.24
N ASN A 40 -3.51 5.18 -10.59
CA ASN A 40 -2.25 4.86 -11.27
C ASN A 40 -1.59 3.61 -10.65
N PRO A 41 -2.04 2.40 -11.01
CA PRO A 41 -1.58 1.15 -10.41
C PRO A 41 -0.14 0.80 -10.84
N GLU A 42 0.30 1.21 -12.05
CA GLU A 42 1.66 0.95 -12.53
C GLU A 42 2.72 1.57 -11.62
N ARG A 43 2.46 2.77 -11.08
CA ARG A 43 3.39 3.41 -10.12
C ARG A 43 3.63 2.54 -8.88
N PHE A 44 2.62 1.80 -8.44
CA PHE A 44 2.73 0.88 -7.31
C PHE A 44 3.54 -0.36 -7.71
N PHE A 45 3.22 -0.99 -8.84
CA PHE A 45 3.94 -2.18 -9.31
C PHE A 45 5.41 -1.88 -9.63
N ASP A 46 5.71 -0.75 -10.24
CA ASP A 46 7.08 -0.31 -10.51
C ASP A 46 7.88 -0.06 -9.23
N MET A 47 7.24 0.44 -8.18
CA MET A 47 7.90 0.57 -6.87
C MET A 47 8.29 -0.80 -6.33
N LEU A 48 7.40 -1.79 -6.36
CA LEU A 48 7.70 -3.16 -5.93
C LEU A 48 8.84 -3.78 -6.77
N ARG A 49 8.80 -3.62 -8.10
CA ARG A 49 9.86 -4.09 -9.01
C ARG A 49 11.21 -3.44 -8.69
N ARG A 50 11.25 -2.14 -8.38
CA ARG A 50 12.47 -1.42 -7.97
C ARG A 50 13.05 -1.91 -6.63
N HIS A 51 12.22 -2.48 -5.76
CA HIS A 51 12.68 -3.16 -4.55
C HIS A 51 13.23 -4.58 -4.80
N GLY A 52 13.16 -5.05 -6.05
CA GLY A 52 13.72 -6.31 -6.51
C GLY A 52 12.73 -7.47 -6.45
N LEU A 53 11.43 -7.20 -6.35
CA LEU A 53 10.37 -8.22 -6.39
C LEU A 53 10.02 -8.55 -7.84
N GLN A 54 9.67 -9.82 -8.11
CA GLN A 54 9.11 -10.26 -9.39
C GLN A 54 7.58 -10.19 -9.29
N VAL A 55 6.99 -9.14 -9.87
CA VAL A 55 5.59 -8.77 -9.62
C VAL A 55 4.66 -9.30 -10.71
N GLU A 56 3.77 -10.22 -10.34
CA GLU A 56 2.58 -10.61 -11.10
C GLU A 56 1.49 -9.55 -10.82
N ALA A 57 1.41 -8.55 -11.69
CA ALA A 57 0.57 -7.38 -11.51
C ALA A 57 -0.87 -7.62 -12.00
N VAL A 58 -1.85 -7.26 -11.18
CA VAL A 58 -3.27 -7.24 -11.54
C VAL A 58 -3.85 -5.87 -11.20
N ALA A 59 -4.09 -5.06 -12.23
CA ALA A 59 -4.73 -3.76 -12.08
C ALA A 59 -6.25 -3.92 -12.06
N PHE A 60 -6.89 -3.24 -11.11
CA PHE A 60 -8.34 -3.11 -11.02
C PHE A 60 -8.75 -1.65 -11.32
N PRO A 61 -9.99 -1.41 -11.78
CA PRO A 61 -10.53 -0.06 -11.90
C PRO A 61 -10.39 0.76 -10.61
N ASP A 62 -10.28 2.08 -10.73
CA ASP A 62 -10.31 2.91 -9.53
C ASP A 62 -11.63 2.72 -8.79
N HIS A 63 -11.55 2.63 -7.47
CA HIS A 63 -12.69 2.33 -6.60
C HIS A 63 -13.32 0.95 -6.84
N TYR A 64 -12.60 -0.01 -7.40
CA TYR A 64 -13.11 -1.37 -7.57
C TYR A 64 -13.62 -1.97 -6.25
N ASP A 65 -14.77 -2.64 -6.31
CA ASP A 65 -15.36 -3.34 -5.17
C ASP A 65 -14.98 -4.82 -5.24
N TYR A 66 -13.91 -5.15 -4.51
CA TYR A 66 -13.37 -6.50 -4.44
C TYR A 66 -14.40 -7.51 -3.93
N ARG A 67 -14.36 -8.70 -4.54
CA ARG A 67 -15.07 -9.89 -4.11
C ARG A 67 -14.05 -10.92 -3.59
N PRO A 68 -14.46 -11.89 -2.77
CA PRO A 68 -13.54 -12.92 -2.27
C PRO A 68 -12.84 -13.69 -3.38
N GLN A 69 -13.53 -13.91 -4.51
CA GLN A 69 -13.00 -14.56 -5.71
C GLN A 69 -11.86 -13.77 -6.36
N ASP A 70 -11.89 -12.44 -6.26
CA ASP A 70 -10.84 -11.56 -6.79
C ASP A 70 -9.57 -11.60 -5.92
N LEU A 71 -9.62 -12.26 -4.74
CA LEU A 71 -8.51 -12.43 -3.81
C LEU A 71 -8.10 -13.91 -3.64
N ALA A 72 -8.86 -14.82 -4.25
CA ALA A 72 -8.67 -16.26 -4.16
C ALA A 72 -7.97 -16.75 -5.42
N TRP A 73 -6.64 -16.85 -5.35
CA TRP A 73 -5.83 -17.48 -6.39
C TRP A 73 -5.32 -18.84 -5.94
N ASP A 74 -5.19 -19.77 -6.88
CA ASP A 74 -4.67 -21.13 -6.63
C ASP A 74 -3.15 -21.20 -6.69
N ASP A 75 -2.45 -20.15 -6.26
CA ASP A 75 -0.98 -20.17 -6.11
C ASP A 75 -0.53 -19.80 -4.71
N ASP A 76 0.74 -20.11 -4.45
CA ASP A 76 1.45 -19.85 -3.19
C ASP A 76 2.19 -18.50 -3.22
N LEU A 77 1.74 -17.57 -4.06
CA LEU A 77 2.37 -16.26 -4.17
C LEU A 77 1.83 -15.32 -3.09
N PRO A 78 2.70 -14.67 -2.30
CA PRO A 78 2.26 -13.63 -1.37
C PRO A 78 1.50 -12.54 -2.12
N LEU A 79 0.34 -12.16 -1.58
CA LEU A 79 -0.52 -11.12 -2.15
C LEU A 79 -0.15 -9.77 -1.56
N LEU A 80 0.16 -8.79 -2.39
CA LEU A 80 0.46 -7.41 -2.01
C LEU A 80 -0.63 -6.48 -2.52
N MET A 81 -1.03 -5.52 -1.71
CA MET A 81 -1.98 -4.50 -2.12
C MET A 81 -1.67 -3.14 -1.51
N THR A 82 -2.28 -2.09 -2.05
CA THR A 82 -2.17 -0.74 -1.49
C THR A 82 -2.99 -0.61 -0.20
N GLU A 83 -2.69 0.42 0.61
CA GLU A 83 -3.50 0.75 1.79
C GLU A 83 -4.97 1.04 1.44
N LYS A 84 -5.23 1.64 0.27
CA LYS A 84 -6.59 1.96 -0.18
C LYS A 84 -7.39 0.67 -0.45
N ASP A 85 -6.77 -0.28 -1.12
CA ASP A 85 -7.39 -1.57 -1.45
C ASP A 85 -7.61 -2.42 -0.19
N ALA A 86 -6.66 -2.39 0.75
CA ALA A 86 -6.73 -3.11 2.02
C ALA A 86 -8.00 -2.81 2.84
N VAL A 87 -8.47 -1.56 2.84
CA VAL A 87 -9.70 -1.17 3.54
C VAL A 87 -10.92 -1.95 3.04
N LYS A 88 -10.96 -2.26 1.74
CA LYS A 88 -12.03 -3.04 1.11
C LYS A 88 -11.82 -4.54 1.31
N CYS A 89 -10.59 -5.03 1.13
CA CYS A 89 -10.26 -6.46 1.17
C CYS A 89 -10.34 -7.07 2.57
N ARG A 90 -10.13 -6.31 3.66
CA ARG A 90 -10.18 -6.82 5.05
C ARG A 90 -11.46 -7.57 5.40
N ARG A 91 -12.60 -7.16 4.82
CA ARG A 91 -13.91 -7.74 5.12
C ARG A 91 -14.19 -9.04 4.36
N LEU A 92 -13.31 -9.44 3.44
CA LEU A 92 -13.53 -10.54 2.51
C LEU A 92 -12.89 -11.86 2.96
N GLY A 93 -12.35 -11.94 4.17
CA GLY A 93 -11.66 -13.13 4.68
C GLY A 93 -10.34 -13.37 3.95
N PRO A 94 -9.35 -12.46 4.09
CA PRO A 94 -8.11 -12.53 3.33
C PRO A 94 -7.24 -13.72 3.75
N ARG A 95 -6.45 -14.21 2.80
CA ARG A 95 -5.42 -15.23 3.03
C ARG A 95 -4.38 -14.75 4.05
N ASP A 96 -3.73 -15.69 4.73
CA ASP A 96 -2.69 -15.41 5.72
C ASP A 96 -1.46 -14.71 5.11
N ASP A 97 -1.23 -14.90 3.82
CA ASP A 97 -0.13 -14.32 3.05
C ASP A 97 -0.53 -13.03 2.29
N ALA A 98 -1.63 -12.40 2.69
CA ALA A 98 -2.03 -11.08 2.19
C ALA A 98 -1.39 -9.94 2.99
N TRP A 99 -0.68 -9.06 2.29
CA TRP A 99 0.12 -7.96 2.83
C TRP A 99 -0.32 -6.61 2.26
N VAL A 100 -0.38 -5.63 3.14
CA VAL A 100 -0.57 -4.22 2.80
C VAL A 100 0.80 -3.58 2.70
N VAL A 101 1.07 -2.94 1.58
CA VAL A 101 2.33 -2.19 1.38
C VAL A 101 2.14 -0.77 1.90
N GLN A 102 2.76 -0.49 3.04
CA GLN A 102 2.79 0.84 3.63
C GLN A 102 4.06 1.57 3.21
N VAL A 103 3.90 2.69 2.50
CA VAL A 103 5.00 3.58 2.18
C VAL A 103 5.04 4.65 3.27
N ASP A 104 6.04 4.58 4.15
CA ASP A 104 6.30 5.60 5.16
C ASP A 104 6.74 6.89 4.47
N VAL A 105 5.76 7.70 4.05
CA VAL A 105 5.99 9.10 3.71
C VAL A 105 5.88 9.85 5.02
N GLN A 106 7.00 10.22 5.65
CA GLN A 106 6.94 11.22 6.72
C GLN A 106 6.67 12.58 6.06
N PRO A 107 5.46 13.17 6.18
CA PRO A 107 5.29 14.55 5.80
C PRO A 107 6.17 15.38 6.72
N GLU A 108 7.02 16.23 6.12
CA GLU A 108 7.79 17.20 6.88
C GLU A 108 6.83 18.00 7.78
N ALA A 109 7.20 18.25 9.04
CA ALA A 109 6.30 18.87 10.02
C ALA A 109 5.67 20.19 9.52
N ALA A 110 6.37 20.89 8.61
CA ALA A 110 5.88 22.07 7.90
C ALA A 110 4.64 21.80 7.02
N PHE A 111 4.54 20.65 6.36
CA PHE A 111 3.37 20.26 5.55
C PHE A 111 2.16 19.98 6.44
N VAL A 112 2.35 19.26 7.56
CA VAL A 112 1.27 18.99 8.54
C VAL A 112 0.79 20.29 9.18
N HIS A 113 1.70 21.21 9.51
CA HIS A 113 1.34 22.52 10.07
C HIS A 113 0.52 23.36 9.08
N ARG A 114 0.90 23.36 7.79
CA ARG A 114 0.17 24.09 6.74
C ARG A 114 -1.20 23.47 6.44
N LEU A 115 -1.32 22.14 6.44
CA LEU A 115 -2.60 21.45 6.26
C LEU A 115 -3.56 21.72 7.42
N LYS A 116 -3.06 21.71 8.67
CA LYS A 116 -3.86 22.10 9.85
C LYS A 116 -4.36 23.53 9.76
N LYS A 117 -3.51 24.46 9.32
CA LYS A 117 -3.89 25.87 9.16
C LYS A 117 -5.01 26.05 8.13
N LEU A 118 -4.92 25.37 6.99
CA LEU A 118 -5.95 25.43 5.92
C LEU A 118 -7.28 24.78 6.31
N LEU A 119 -7.26 23.72 7.14
CA LEU A 119 -8.48 23.08 7.64
C LEU A 119 -9.18 23.96 8.70
N LEU A 120 -8.42 24.62 9.59
CA LEU A 120 -8.94 25.54 10.60
C LEU A 120 -9.50 26.83 9.97
N GLU A 121 -8.89 27.34 8.90
CA GLU A 121 -9.38 28.54 8.19
C GLU A 121 -10.69 28.30 7.43
N ARG A 122 -11.04 27.05 7.11
CA ARG A 122 -12.32 26.68 6.47
C ARG A 122 -13.44 26.31 7.44
N THR A 123 -13.14 25.92 8.68
CA THR A 123 -14.16 25.59 9.70
C THR A 123 -14.60 26.79 10.54
N GLY A 124 -13.96 27.97 10.36
CA GLY A 124 -14.32 29.22 11.04
C GLY A 124 -15.17 30.20 10.20
N ARG A 125 -15.66 29.81 9.02
CA ARG A 125 -16.66 30.56 8.25
C ARG A 125 -17.84 29.65 7.94
N GLY A 126 -18.85 29.70 8.79
CA GLY A 126 -20.11 28.98 8.67
C GLY A 126 -20.83 29.01 9.99
#